data_AF-A0A2E9WU16-F1
#
_entry.id   AF-A0A2E9WU16-F1
#
_cell.length_a   1.000
_cell.length_b   1.000
_cell.length_c   1.000
_cell.angle_alpha   90.00
_cell.angle_beta   90.00
_cell.angle_gamma   90.00
#
_symmetry.space_group_name_H-M   'P 1'
#
loop_
_entity.id
_entity.type
_entity.pdbx_description
1 polymer ?
#
loop_
_entity_poly.entity_id
_entity_poly.type
_entity_poly.pdbx_seq_one_letter_code
_entity_poly.pdbx_strand_id
1 'polypeptide(L)'
;MDILLVASFSLFMCAFAGIGLASMWVKEDTTDDYLVAGRGMHPALAALSAVSTWNSGYMFIGFIGFTFTMGYSIIWIGFGSMIGQIVAWIWLYKFIQQSANERGVRSLSSLVSDVTGSPEAKLAAVFSVLFLSVYAAAQLTSGGKALYVMLGWSEVVGILIGFILVVAYCYAGGIRASIWTDAAQSSVMLIGSSLLCYVAMQEVGGFSGLHDGLATQDANLTSIVPADLNFGVSLWVFAFFLGGLSVAGQPQVVTRVMTLGTDEDRKTAMIWFFAWQTPFLLLMVIIGLASRVVFSGADFDP
;
A
#
# COMPACT_ATOMS: atom_id res chain seq x y z
N MET A 1 -0.13 23.63 19.48
CA MET A 1 -0.07 22.99 18.15
C MET A 1 1.05 23.66 17.38
N ASP A 2 2.01 22.89 16.88
CA ASP A 2 3.15 23.42 16.16
C ASP A 2 2.70 24.00 14.80
N ILE A 3 2.87 25.31 14.62
CA ILE A 3 2.49 26.03 13.40
C ILE A 3 3.21 25.46 12.17
N LEU A 4 4.47 25.04 12.33
CA LEU A 4 5.27 24.48 11.24
C LEU A 4 4.72 23.11 10.80
N LEU A 5 4.23 22.31 11.75
CA LEU A 5 3.65 21.00 11.46
C LEU A 5 2.32 21.15 10.70
N VAL A 6 1.46 22.07 11.13
CA VAL A 6 0.20 22.36 10.43
C VAL A 6 0.46 22.94 9.04
N ALA A 7 1.42 23.86 8.91
CA ALA A 7 1.76 24.48 7.64
C ALA A 7 2.32 23.45 6.65
N SER A 8 3.22 22.56 7.08
CA SER A 8 3.77 21.50 6.24
C SER A 8 2.70 20.48 5.83
N PHE A 9 1.86 20.03 6.75
CA PHE A 9 0.72 19.16 6.45
C PHE A 9 -0.20 19.79 5.38
N SER A 10 -0.61 21.05 5.60
CA SER A 10 -1.51 21.77 4.68
C SER A 10 -0.88 21.94 3.29
N LEU A 11 0.42 22.26 3.23
CA LEU A 11 1.17 22.36 1.98
C LEU A 11 1.13 21.04 1.18
N PHE A 12 1.42 19.90 1.82
CA PHE A 12 1.38 18.60 1.17
C PHE A 12 -0.03 18.21 0.74
N MET A 13 -1.05 18.47 1.57
CA MET A 13 -2.45 18.21 1.20
C MET A 13 -2.89 19.04 -0.02
N CYS A 14 -2.57 20.33 -0.05
CA CYS A 14 -2.84 21.19 -1.20
C CYS A 14 -2.05 20.76 -2.44
N ALA A 15 -0.79 20.34 -2.28
CA ALA A 15 0.02 19.85 -3.39
C ALA A 15 -0.57 18.57 -4.00
N PHE A 16 -0.97 17.59 -3.18
CA PHE A 16 -1.61 16.36 -3.66
C PHE A 16 -2.96 16.64 -4.31
N ALA A 17 -3.79 17.48 -3.70
CA ALA A 17 -5.05 17.90 -4.31
C ALA A 17 -4.81 18.57 -5.67
N GLY A 18 -3.82 19.47 -5.76
CA GLY A 18 -3.44 20.14 -7.00
C GLY A 18 -2.97 19.17 -8.08
N ILE A 19 -2.14 18.18 -7.73
CA ILE A 19 -1.68 17.13 -8.64
C ILE A 19 -2.87 16.30 -9.15
N GLY A 20 -3.77 15.88 -8.26
CA GLY A 20 -4.96 15.12 -8.63
C GLY A 20 -5.87 15.93 -9.55
N LEU A 21 -6.13 17.20 -9.22
CA LEU A 21 -6.96 18.11 -10.00
C LEU A 21 -6.34 18.47 -11.36
N ALA A 22 -5.01 18.51 -11.48
CA ALA A 22 -4.32 18.76 -12.75
C ALA A 22 -4.64 17.71 -13.82
N SER A 23 -5.07 16.51 -13.43
CA SER A 23 -5.54 15.48 -14.38
C SER A 23 -6.76 15.94 -15.19
N MET A 24 -7.54 16.92 -14.71
CA MET A 24 -8.66 17.50 -15.47
C MET A 24 -8.22 18.20 -16.76
N TRP A 25 -6.97 18.63 -16.86
CA TRP A 25 -6.46 19.32 -18.06
C TRP A 25 -6.13 18.36 -19.20
N VAL A 26 -6.04 17.05 -18.91
CA VAL A 26 -5.64 16.03 -19.88
C VAL A 26 -6.65 14.89 -20.00
N LYS A 27 -7.73 14.91 -19.21
CA LYS A 27 -8.76 13.87 -19.24
C LYS A 27 -9.61 13.95 -20.52
N GLU A 28 -10.13 12.80 -20.91
CA GLU A 28 -11.13 12.67 -21.96
C GLU A 28 -12.50 12.33 -21.37
N ASP A 29 -13.58 12.80 -21.98
CA ASP A 29 -14.94 12.54 -21.51
C ASP A 29 -15.44 11.16 -21.96
N THR A 30 -14.75 10.11 -21.49
CA THR A 30 -15.09 8.72 -21.76
C THR A 30 -15.02 7.88 -20.49
N THR A 31 -15.85 6.85 -20.41
CA THR A 31 -15.79 5.85 -19.32
C THR A 31 -14.44 5.13 -19.29
N ASP A 32 -13.79 5.00 -20.43
CA ASP A 32 -12.49 4.34 -20.55
C ASP A 32 -11.36 5.17 -19.94
N ASP A 33 -11.34 6.48 -20.21
CA ASP A 33 -10.39 7.39 -19.56
C ASP A 33 -10.66 7.47 -18.04
N TYR A 34 -11.92 7.60 -17.64
CA TYR A 34 -12.26 7.73 -16.22
C TYR A 34 -11.88 6.49 -15.38
N LEU A 35 -12.09 5.27 -15.91
CA LEU A 35 -11.87 4.04 -15.16
C LEU A 35 -10.50 3.39 -15.37
N VAL A 36 -9.90 3.55 -16.56
CA VAL A 36 -8.60 2.92 -16.91
C VAL A 36 -7.62 3.84 -17.62
N ALA A 37 -7.84 5.16 -17.60
CA ALA A 37 -6.95 6.18 -18.19
C ALA A 37 -6.64 5.94 -19.69
N GLY A 38 -7.61 5.38 -20.42
CA GLY A 38 -7.47 5.05 -21.84
C GLY A 38 -6.42 3.97 -22.11
N ARG A 39 -5.98 3.23 -21.09
CA ARG A 39 -4.88 2.24 -21.16
C ARG A 39 -3.54 2.82 -21.62
N GLY A 40 -3.36 4.13 -21.46
CA GLY A 40 -2.16 4.86 -21.87
C GLY A 40 -1.34 5.40 -20.69
N MET A 41 -1.48 4.82 -19.50
CA MET A 41 -0.73 5.31 -18.34
C MET A 41 0.75 4.94 -18.44
N HIS A 42 1.62 5.89 -18.10
CA HIS A 42 3.06 5.63 -18.08
C HIS A 42 3.38 4.51 -17.05
N PRO A 43 4.15 3.47 -17.43
CA PRO A 43 4.42 2.30 -16.58
C PRO A 43 4.90 2.62 -15.18
N ALA A 44 5.80 3.59 -15.04
CA ALA A 44 6.34 4.00 -13.75
C ALA A 44 5.25 4.57 -12.82
N LEU A 45 4.33 5.38 -13.33
CA LEU A 45 3.25 5.97 -12.53
C LEU A 45 2.25 4.91 -12.08
N ALA A 46 1.86 4.02 -13.00
CA ALA A 46 0.99 2.89 -12.67
C ALA A 46 1.62 1.97 -11.61
N ALA A 47 2.93 1.70 -11.72
CA ALA A 47 3.67 0.90 -10.75
C ALA A 47 3.76 1.56 -9.36
N LEU A 48 4.13 2.85 -9.33
CA LEU A 48 4.21 3.62 -8.08
C LEU A 48 2.84 3.75 -7.40
N SER A 49 1.76 3.85 -8.18
CA SER A 49 0.40 3.81 -7.65
C SER A 49 -0.01 2.44 -7.15
N ALA A 50 0.31 1.37 -7.89
CA ALA A 50 0.00 0.00 -7.49
C ALA A 50 0.72 -0.37 -6.18
N VAL A 51 2.00 0.01 -6.04
CA VAL A 51 2.80 -0.30 -4.86
C VAL A 51 2.37 0.54 -3.65
N SER A 52 2.07 1.83 -3.81
CA SER A 52 1.57 2.65 -2.69
C SER A 52 0.19 2.19 -2.23
N THR A 53 -0.70 1.83 -3.17
CA THR A 53 -2.02 1.25 -2.86
C THR A 53 -1.89 -0.09 -2.13
N TRP A 54 -0.93 -0.93 -2.49
CA TRP A 54 -0.69 -2.20 -1.80
C TRP A 54 -0.17 -2.00 -0.38
N ASN A 55 0.83 -1.11 -0.19
CA ASN A 55 1.40 -0.86 1.14
C ASN A 55 0.40 -0.16 2.05
N SER A 56 -0.20 0.93 1.57
CA SER A 56 -1.33 1.60 2.20
C SER A 56 -1.06 2.02 3.67
N GLY A 57 -2.08 2.39 4.46
CA GLY A 57 -1.96 2.55 5.91
C GLY A 57 -1.55 1.27 6.65
N TYR A 58 -1.79 0.10 6.06
CA TYR A 58 -1.31 -1.18 6.60
C TYR A 58 0.18 -1.17 6.87
N MET A 59 1.00 -0.65 5.96
CA MET A 59 2.46 -0.70 6.14
C MET A 59 2.95 0.17 7.30
N PHE A 60 2.29 1.30 7.54
CA PHE A 60 2.68 2.26 8.59
C PHE A 60 2.11 1.93 9.97
N ILE A 61 0.96 1.25 10.05
CA ILE A 61 0.35 0.88 11.33
C ILE A 61 0.46 -0.62 11.56
N GLY A 62 -0.15 -1.42 10.69
CA GLY A 62 -0.25 -2.88 10.86
C GLY A 62 1.10 -3.59 10.78
N PHE A 63 1.89 -3.34 9.72
CA PHE A 63 3.17 -4.03 9.53
C PHE A 63 4.22 -3.60 10.58
N ILE A 64 4.24 -2.32 10.97
CA ILE A 64 5.07 -1.85 12.09
C ILE A 64 4.63 -2.53 13.39
N GLY A 65 3.32 -2.64 13.67
CA GLY A 65 2.80 -3.38 14.82
C GLY A 65 3.18 -4.86 14.81
N PHE A 66 3.08 -5.54 13.67
CA PHE A 66 3.55 -6.92 13.54
C PHE A 66 5.05 -7.01 13.79
N THR A 67 5.85 -6.11 13.23
CA THR A 67 7.30 -6.08 13.45
C THR A 67 7.62 -5.86 14.92
N PHE A 68 6.89 -4.98 15.60
CA PHE A 68 7.04 -4.68 17.01
C PHE A 68 6.81 -5.91 17.90
N THR A 69 5.85 -6.76 17.53
CA THR A 69 5.51 -7.98 18.29
C THR A 69 6.38 -9.18 17.91
N MET A 70 6.75 -9.32 16.64
CA MET A 70 7.39 -10.52 16.09
C MET A 70 8.93 -10.46 16.04
N GLY A 71 9.51 -9.26 16.11
CA GLY A 71 10.95 -9.08 15.97
C GLY A 71 11.48 -9.60 14.63
N TYR A 72 12.63 -10.27 14.63
CA TYR A 72 13.32 -10.74 13.43
C TYR A 72 12.53 -11.75 12.59
N SER A 73 11.59 -12.46 13.22
CA SER A 73 10.74 -13.43 12.52
C SER A 73 9.81 -12.79 11.48
N ILE A 74 9.63 -11.45 11.50
CA ILE A 74 8.90 -10.69 10.48
C ILE A 74 9.45 -10.90 9.05
N ILE A 75 10.72 -11.27 8.91
CA ILE A 75 11.36 -11.49 7.61
C ILE A 75 10.59 -12.50 6.75
N TRP A 76 9.95 -13.48 7.37
CA TRP A 76 9.15 -14.49 6.68
C TRP A 76 7.86 -13.93 6.06
N ILE A 77 7.25 -12.95 6.70
CA ILE A 77 6.08 -12.22 6.16
C ILE A 77 6.52 -11.44 4.92
N GLY A 78 7.59 -10.66 5.04
CA GLY A 78 8.15 -9.87 3.94
C GLY A 78 8.59 -10.75 2.77
N PHE A 79 9.32 -11.83 3.06
CA PHE A 79 9.82 -12.76 2.04
C PHE A 79 8.67 -13.49 1.32
N GLY A 80 7.77 -14.14 2.06
CA GLY A 80 6.65 -14.87 1.48
C GLY A 80 5.80 -13.97 0.58
N SER A 81 5.37 -12.81 1.10
CA SER A 81 4.55 -11.86 0.34
C SER A 81 5.25 -11.29 -0.88
N MET A 82 6.57 -11.00 -0.81
CA MET A 82 7.34 -10.53 -1.96
C MET A 82 7.40 -11.59 -3.07
N ILE A 83 7.67 -12.85 -2.74
CA ILE A 83 7.67 -13.95 -3.72
C ILE A 83 6.28 -14.13 -4.33
N GLY A 84 5.22 -14.06 -3.52
CA GLY A 84 3.83 -14.10 -3.99
C GLY A 84 3.54 -13.00 -5.01
N GLN A 85 4.01 -11.78 -4.75
CA GLN A 85 3.85 -10.66 -5.67
C GLN A 85 4.68 -10.79 -6.93
N ILE A 86 5.89 -11.36 -6.87
CA ILE A 86 6.70 -11.63 -8.07
C ILE A 86 5.94 -12.59 -8.99
N VAL A 87 5.39 -13.67 -8.42
CA VAL A 87 4.57 -14.64 -9.17
C VAL A 87 3.31 -13.96 -9.72
N ALA A 88 2.64 -13.11 -8.93
CA ALA A 88 1.48 -12.34 -9.38
C ALA A 88 1.83 -11.45 -10.59
N TRP A 89 2.94 -10.72 -10.55
CA TRP A 89 3.39 -9.89 -11.66
C TRP A 89 3.72 -10.68 -12.91
N ILE A 90 4.44 -11.80 -12.78
CA ILE A 90 4.84 -12.62 -13.93
C ILE A 90 3.61 -13.28 -14.58
N TRP A 91 2.65 -13.74 -13.78
CA TRP A 91 1.54 -14.57 -14.25
C TRP A 91 0.17 -13.89 -14.20
N LEU A 92 -0.33 -13.55 -13.01
CA LEU A 92 -1.71 -13.09 -12.81
C LEU A 92 -1.96 -11.71 -13.41
N TYR A 93 -1.08 -10.73 -13.14
CA TYR A 93 -1.20 -9.38 -13.70
C TYR A 93 -1.00 -9.37 -15.23
N LYS A 94 -0.20 -10.30 -15.77
CA LYS A 94 -0.11 -10.50 -17.22
C LYS A 94 -1.44 -10.96 -17.80
N PHE A 95 -2.01 -12.02 -17.24
CA PHE A 95 -3.32 -12.53 -17.66
C PHE A 95 -4.40 -11.44 -17.56
N ILE A 96 -4.48 -10.75 -16.41
CA ILE A 96 -5.47 -9.70 -16.18
C ILE A 96 -5.31 -8.56 -17.19
N GLN A 97 -4.10 -8.06 -17.41
CA GLN A 97 -3.84 -6.97 -18.35
C GLN A 97 -4.25 -7.34 -19.78
N GLN A 98 -3.85 -8.53 -20.25
CA GLN A 98 -4.16 -9.00 -21.60
C GLN A 98 -5.67 -9.22 -21.77
N SER A 99 -6.29 -9.97 -20.87
CA SER A 99 -7.73 -10.25 -20.94
C SER A 99 -8.58 -8.99 -20.79
N ALA A 100 -8.17 -8.03 -19.97
CA ALA A 100 -8.85 -6.74 -19.83
C ALA A 100 -8.86 -5.95 -21.13
N ASN A 101 -7.72 -5.95 -21.84
CA ASN A 101 -7.54 -5.21 -23.08
C ASN A 101 -8.26 -5.88 -24.24
N GLU A 102 -8.11 -7.21 -24.38
CA GLU A 102 -8.80 -8.00 -25.42
C GLU A 102 -10.33 -7.90 -25.29
N ARG A 103 -10.86 -7.93 -24.06
CA ARG A 103 -12.30 -7.93 -23.79
C ARG A 103 -12.87 -6.52 -23.60
N GLY A 104 -12.04 -5.48 -23.57
CA GLY A 104 -12.45 -4.09 -23.35
C GLY A 104 -13.10 -3.84 -21.98
N VAL A 105 -12.82 -4.68 -20.97
CA VAL A 105 -13.39 -4.53 -19.62
C VAL A 105 -12.53 -3.64 -18.73
N ARG A 106 -13.15 -3.05 -17.70
CA ARG A 106 -12.57 -1.95 -16.88
C ARG A 106 -12.55 -2.25 -15.38
N SER A 107 -13.04 -3.41 -14.96
CA SER A 107 -13.00 -3.84 -13.58
C SER A 107 -12.59 -5.30 -13.46
N LEU A 108 -11.96 -5.65 -12.34
CA LEU A 108 -11.65 -7.04 -12.01
C LEU A 108 -12.91 -7.89 -11.90
N SER A 109 -14.00 -7.35 -11.34
CA SER A 109 -15.27 -8.07 -11.21
C SER A 109 -15.84 -8.50 -12.57
N SER A 110 -15.64 -7.69 -13.62
CA SER A 110 -16.06 -8.02 -14.98
C SER A 110 -15.20 -9.11 -15.63
N LEU A 111 -13.97 -9.34 -15.15
CA LEU A 111 -13.09 -10.39 -15.69
C LEU A 111 -13.48 -11.80 -15.24
N VAL A 112 -14.23 -11.93 -14.14
CA VAL A 112 -14.61 -13.22 -13.53
C VAL A 112 -15.46 -14.11 -14.47
N SER A 113 -16.12 -13.52 -15.47
CA SER A 113 -16.96 -14.24 -16.44
C SER A 113 -16.80 -13.63 -17.82
N ASP A 114 -16.80 -14.44 -18.88
CA ASP A 114 -16.67 -13.97 -20.27
C ASP A 114 -17.84 -13.10 -20.72
N VAL A 115 -19.02 -13.30 -20.11
CA VAL A 115 -20.22 -12.51 -20.39
C VAL A 115 -20.32 -11.35 -19.41
N THR A 116 -20.19 -10.13 -19.93
CA THR A 116 -20.35 -8.91 -19.13
C THR A 116 -21.74 -8.86 -18.50
N GLY A 117 -21.80 -8.67 -17.18
CA GLY A 117 -23.07 -8.57 -16.44
C GLY A 117 -23.73 -9.91 -16.10
N SER A 118 -23.00 -11.02 -16.25
CA SER A 118 -23.41 -12.34 -15.74
C SER A 118 -23.67 -12.32 -14.23
N PRO A 119 -24.45 -13.28 -13.69
CA PRO A 119 -24.68 -13.40 -12.26
C PRO A 119 -23.38 -13.46 -11.44
N GLU A 120 -22.36 -14.15 -11.95
CA GLU A 120 -21.04 -14.29 -11.31
C GLU A 120 -20.31 -12.96 -11.26
N ALA A 121 -20.29 -12.21 -12.37
CA ALA A 121 -19.68 -10.88 -12.43
C ALA A 121 -20.39 -9.88 -11.51
N LYS A 122 -21.73 -9.94 -11.43
CA LYS A 122 -22.53 -9.12 -10.51
C LYS A 122 -22.23 -9.45 -9.05
N LEU A 123 -22.15 -10.74 -8.71
CA LEU A 123 -21.81 -11.18 -7.36
C LEU A 123 -20.39 -10.74 -6.97
N ALA A 124 -19.42 -10.89 -7.89
CA ALA A 124 -18.06 -10.41 -7.70
C ALA A 124 -18.00 -8.88 -7.51
N ALA A 125 -18.83 -8.12 -8.23
CA ALA A 125 -18.93 -6.67 -8.08
C ALA A 125 -19.51 -6.27 -6.71
N VAL A 126 -20.56 -6.95 -6.24
CA VAL A 126 -21.16 -6.72 -4.92
C VAL A 126 -20.13 -6.99 -3.81
N PHE A 127 -19.42 -8.12 -3.88
CA PHE A 127 -18.36 -8.42 -2.92
C PHE A 127 -17.21 -7.41 -3.01
N SER A 128 -16.81 -7.01 -4.21
CA SER A 128 -15.78 -5.99 -4.40
C SER A 128 -16.15 -4.68 -3.68
N VAL A 129 -17.37 -4.18 -3.88
CA VAL A 129 -17.85 -2.95 -3.22
C VAL A 129 -17.90 -3.11 -1.71
N LEU A 130 -18.43 -4.24 -1.21
CA LEU A 130 -18.53 -4.51 0.22
C LEU A 130 -17.15 -4.51 0.89
N PHE A 131 -16.21 -5.31 0.38
CA PHE A 131 -14.87 -5.43 0.98
C PHE A 131 -14.04 -4.16 0.78
N LEU A 132 -14.16 -3.47 -0.37
CA LEU A 132 -13.50 -2.17 -0.57
C LEU A 132 -14.03 -1.09 0.37
N SER A 133 -15.31 -1.13 0.75
CA SER A 133 -15.87 -0.17 1.70
C SER A 133 -15.28 -0.36 3.09
N VAL A 134 -15.15 -1.62 3.53
CA VAL A 134 -14.47 -1.96 4.81
C VAL A 134 -13.00 -1.55 4.76
N TYR A 135 -12.31 -1.84 3.65
CA TYR A 135 -10.93 -1.43 3.44
C TYR A 135 -10.79 0.11 3.50
N ALA A 136 -11.59 0.85 2.72
CA ALA A 136 -11.54 2.31 2.69
C ALA A 136 -11.79 2.93 4.07
N ALA A 137 -12.72 2.37 4.86
CA ALA A 137 -12.94 2.79 6.23
C ALA A 137 -11.68 2.60 7.09
N ALA A 138 -11.02 1.43 7.02
CA ALA A 138 -9.78 1.18 7.75
C ALA A 138 -8.66 2.18 7.36
N GLN A 139 -8.54 2.52 6.07
CA GLN A 139 -7.54 3.48 5.59
C GLN A 139 -7.81 4.90 6.10
N LEU A 140 -9.06 5.35 6.05
CA LEU A 140 -9.43 6.67 6.57
C LEU A 140 -9.24 6.76 8.08
N THR A 141 -9.60 5.70 8.83
CA THR A 141 -9.35 5.62 10.27
C THR A 141 -7.86 5.66 10.60
N SER A 142 -7.02 4.95 9.83
CA SER A 142 -5.56 5.01 9.97
C SER A 142 -5.03 6.44 9.81
N GLY A 143 -5.51 7.18 8.80
CA GLY A 143 -5.18 8.60 8.62
C GLY A 143 -5.70 9.49 9.76
N GLY A 144 -6.92 9.25 10.23
CA GLY A 144 -7.52 9.94 11.37
C GLY A 144 -6.70 9.78 12.66
N LYS A 145 -6.29 8.54 12.98
CA LYS A 145 -5.44 8.22 14.14
C LYS A 145 -4.08 8.89 14.03
N ALA A 146 -3.47 8.90 12.85
CA ALA A 146 -2.20 9.59 12.63
C ALA A 146 -2.31 11.11 12.90
N LEU A 147 -3.38 11.76 12.42
CA LEU A 147 -3.60 13.19 12.67
C LEU A 147 -3.96 13.49 14.13
N TYR A 148 -4.66 12.58 14.81
CA TYR A 148 -4.88 12.69 16.25
C TYR A 148 -3.57 12.68 17.03
N VAL A 149 -2.69 11.72 16.74
CA VAL A 149 -1.39 11.61 17.42
C VAL A 149 -0.47 12.80 17.10
N MET A 150 -0.42 13.26 15.84
CA MET A 150 0.51 14.31 15.42
C MET A 150 0.03 15.74 15.73
N LEU A 151 -1.27 16.00 15.61
CA LEU A 151 -1.84 17.35 15.68
C LEU A 151 -2.79 17.56 16.86
N GLY A 152 -3.21 16.48 17.55
CA GLY A 152 -4.24 16.54 18.58
C GLY A 152 -5.64 16.80 18.03
N TRP A 153 -5.84 16.66 16.72
CA TRP A 153 -7.16 16.83 16.09
C TRP A 153 -8.00 15.58 16.30
N SER A 154 -9.30 15.73 16.57
CA SER A 154 -10.18 14.56 16.69
C SER A 154 -10.10 13.69 15.44
N GLU A 155 -10.07 12.36 15.61
CA GLU A 155 -9.94 11.40 14.50
C GLU A 155 -10.96 11.64 13.40
N VAL A 156 -12.20 12.01 13.76
CA VAL A 156 -13.30 12.33 12.82
C VAL A 156 -12.91 13.48 11.87
N VAL A 157 -12.25 14.52 12.38
CA VAL A 157 -11.78 15.65 11.54
C VAL A 157 -10.73 15.15 10.55
N GLY A 158 -9.78 14.33 11.00
CA GLY A 158 -8.76 13.75 10.12
C GLY A 158 -9.36 12.87 9.02
N ILE A 159 -10.34 12.03 9.39
CA ILE A 159 -11.11 11.19 8.45
C ILE A 159 -11.82 12.06 7.40
N LEU A 160 -12.50 13.13 7.82
CA LEU A 160 -13.25 14.00 6.91
C LEU A 160 -12.34 14.76 5.95
N ILE A 161 -11.17 15.23 6.40
CA ILE A 161 -10.18 15.88 5.53
C ILE A 161 -9.73 14.90 4.44
N GLY A 162 -9.32 13.69 4.83
CA GLY A 162 -8.91 12.66 3.88
C GLY A 162 -10.02 12.29 2.89
N PHE A 163 -11.24 12.06 3.40
CA PHE A 163 -12.41 11.71 2.58
C PHE A 163 -12.73 12.80 1.54
N ILE A 164 -12.84 14.06 1.97
CA ILE A 164 -13.20 15.17 1.07
C ILE A 164 -12.15 15.34 -0.03
N LEU A 165 -10.85 15.31 0.34
CA LEU A 165 -9.77 15.46 -0.62
C LEU A 165 -9.77 14.33 -1.65
N VAL A 166 -9.85 13.09 -1.19
CA VAL A 166 -9.86 11.90 -2.07
C VAL A 166 -11.06 11.91 -3.00
N VAL A 167 -12.26 12.18 -2.48
CA VAL A 167 -13.48 12.25 -3.31
C VAL A 167 -13.37 13.38 -4.33
N ALA A 168 -12.87 14.55 -3.94
CA ALA A 168 -12.77 15.71 -4.83
C ALA A 168 -11.88 15.43 -6.05
N TYR A 169 -10.65 14.93 -5.85
CA TYR A 169 -9.77 14.67 -6.99
C TYR A 169 -10.18 13.41 -7.78
N CYS A 170 -10.73 12.38 -7.13
CA CYS A 170 -11.22 11.17 -7.82
C CYS A 170 -12.41 11.49 -8.71
N TYR A 171 -13.36 12.32 -8.25
CA TYR A 171 -14.49 12.75 -9.06
C TYR A 171 -14.05 13.62 -10.23
N ALA A 172 -13.03 14.45 -10.03
CA ALA A 172 -12.50 15.34 -11.04
C ALA A 172 -11.83 14.61 -12.22
N GLY A 173 -10.99 13.61 -11.94
CA GLY A 173 -10.12 12.99 -12.94
C GLY A 173 -9.98 11.47 -12.89
N GLY A 174 -10.86 10.77 -12.16
CA GLY A 174 -10.96 9.32 -12.16
C GLY A 174 -9.66 8.63 -11.72
N ILE A 175 -9.36 7.48 -12.35
CA ILE A 175 -8.16 6.68 -12.04
C ILE A 175 -6.87 7.44 -12.32
N ARG A 176 -6.86 8.36 -13.29
CA ARG A 176 -5.68 9.17 -13.64
C ARG A 176 -5.30 10.09 -12.47
N ALA A 177 -6.28 10.77 -11.89
CA ALA A 177 -6.09 11.58 -10.69
C ALA A 177 -5.49 10.74 -9.55
N SER A 178 -6.09 9.57 -9.28
CA SER A 178 -5.59 8.66 -8.24
C SER A 178 -4.15 8.21 -8.50
N ILE A 179 -3.81 7.83 -9.73
CA ILE A 179 -2.46 7.36 -10.06
C ILE A 179 -1.42 8.48 -9.87
N TRP A 180 -1.75 9.70 -10.26
CA TRP A 180 -0.85 10.84 -10.12
C TRP A 180 -0.63 11.23 -8.66
N THR A 181 -1.69 11.26 -7.85
CA THR A 181 -1.57 11.52 -6.41
C THR A 181 -0.77 10.42 -5.73
N ASP A 182 -1.04 9.16 -6.06
CA ASP A 182 -0.37 8.01 -5.47
C ASP A 182 1.14 8.00 -5.80
N ALA A 183 1.53 8.38 -7.01
CA ALA A 183 2.93 8.46 -7.42
C ALA A 183 3.67 9.62 -6.71
N ALA A 184 2.99 10.74 -6.46
CA ALA A 184 3.55 11.83 -5.66
C ALA A 184 3.70 11.41 -4.18
N GLN A 185 2.68 10.78 -3.63
CA GLN A 185 2.67 10.28 -2.25
C GLN A 185 3.71 9.20 -2.01
N SER A 186 3.95 8.29 -2.97
CA SER A 186 4.96 7.24 -2.85
C SER A 186 6.38 7.80 -2.71
N SER A 187 6.64 8.96 -3.31
CA SER A 187 7.91 9.68 -3.16
C SER A 187 8.07 10.22 -1.74
N VAL A 188 7.01 10.82 -1.19
CA VAL A 188 6.99 11.33 0.20
C VAL A 188 7.12 10.18 1.20
N MET A 189 6.45 9.05 0.96
CA MET A 189 6.57 7.83 1.78
C MET A 189 8.02 7.36 1.86
N LEU A 190 8.71 7.24 0.72
CA LEU A 190 10.08 6.73 0.68
C LEU A 190 11.07 7.71 1.36
N ILE A 191 10.95 9.01 1.09
CA ILE A 191 11.81 10.03 1.69
C ILE A 191 11.57 10.13 3.20
N GLY A 192 10.31 10.25 3.63
CA GLY A 192 9.94 10.35 5.04
C GLY A 192 10.38 9.13 5.84
N SER A 193 10.21 7.93 5.27
CA SER A 193 10.65 6.68 5.91
C SER A 193 12.17 6.55 5.96
N SER A 194 12.88 7.06 4.95
CA SER A 194 14.35 7.07 4.97
C SER A 194 14.88 7.97 6.09
N LEU A 195 14.28 9.15 6.25
CA LEU A 195 14.62 10.07 7.34
C LEU A 195 14.28 9.48 8.71
N LEU A 196 13.09 8.90 8.85
CA LEU A 196 12.67 8.26 10.10
C LEU A 196 13.57 7.08 10.47
N CYS A 197 13.91 6.23 9.49
CA CYS A 197 14.84 5.13 9.68
C CYS A 197 16.22 5.62 10.14
N TYR A 198 16.73 6.71 9.55
CA TYR A 198 18.00 7.30 9.95
C TYR A 198 17.99 7.75 11.41
N VAL A 199 16.97 8.51 11.82
CA VAL A 199 16.82 8.99 13.20
C VAL A 199 16.64 7.81 14.17
N ALA A 200 15.76 6.87 13.84
CA ALA A 200 15.50 5.71 14.69
C ALA A 200 16.77 4.86 14.91
N MET A 201 17.60 4.69 13.88
CA MET A 201 18.87 3.99 14.00
C MET A 201 19.91 4.73 14.84
N GLN A 202 19.86 6.07 14.88
CA GLN A 202 20.71 6.85 15.80
C GLN A 202 20.27 6.67 17.25
N GLU A 203 18.97 6.73 17.52
CA GLU A 203 18.38 6.58 18.86
C GLU A 203 18.71 5.21 19.47
N VAL A 204 18.69 4.14 18.68
CA VAL A 204 19.00 2.78 19.17
C VAL A 204 20.50 2.44 19.11
N GLY A 205 21.39 3.37 18.76
CA GLY A 205 22.84 3.13 18.74
C GLY A 205 23.33 2.23 17.59
N GLY A 206 22.64 2.27 16.44
CA GLY A 206 22.98 1.47 15.26
C GLY A 206 22.50 0.02 15.35
N PHE A 207 23.01 -0.84 14.45
CA PHE A 207 22.57 -2.24 14.39
C PHE A 207 22.93 -3.06 15.63
N SER A 208 24.03 -2.73 16.33
CA SER A 208 24.39 -3.41 17.58
C SER A 208 23.36 -3.10 18.66
N GLY A 209 23.10 -1.82 18.94
CA GLY A 209 22.14 -1.45 19.97
C GLY A 209 20.70 -1.85 19.63
N LEU A 210 20.35 -1.90 18.33
CA LEU A 210 19.10 -2.51 17.88
C LEU A 210 19.00 -3.99 18.31
N HIS A 211 20.02 -4.80 18.02
CA HIS A 211 20.04 -6.22 18.36
C HIS A 211 20.04 -6.45 19.87
N ASP A 212 20.93 -5.77 20.58
CA ASP A 212 21.11 -5.90 22.02
C ASP A 212 19.84 -5.46 22.77
N GLY A 213 19.19 -4.38 22.30
CA GLY A 213 17.94 -3.89 22.83
C GLY A 213 16.80 -4.90 22.70
N LEU A 214 16.64 -5.53 21.53
CA LEU A 214 15.64 -6.58 21.33
C LEU A 214 15.92 -7.81 22.19
N ALA A 215 17.17 -8.29 22.21
CA ALA A 215 17.59 -9.46 22.97
C ALA A 215 17.38 -9.28 24.49
N THR A 216 17.58 -8.06 24.99
CA THR A 216 17.37 -7.72 26.41
C THR A 216 15.90 -7.74 26.79
N GLN A 217 15.00 -7.38 25.88
CA GLN A 217 13.56 -7.38 26.16
C GLN A 217 12.94 -8.77 26.11
N ASP A 218 13.21 -9.54 25.04
CA ASP A 218 12.71 -10.90 24.88
C ASP A 218 13.55 -11.65 23.84
N ALA A 219 14.06 -12.83 24.20
CA ALA A 219 14.86 -13.67 23.30
C ALA A 219 14.12 -14.02 22.00
N ASN A 220 12.78 -14.13 22.04
CA ASN A 220 11.96 -14.42 20.86
C ASN A 220 12.03 -13.32 19.80
N LEU A 221 12.26 -12.06 20.18
CA LEU A 221 12.37 -10.94 19.24
C LEU A 221 13.61 -11.04 18.35
N THR A 222 14.63 -11.78 18.78
CA THR A 222 15.83 -12.06 17.98
C THR A 222 15.81 -13.43 17.30
N SER A 223 14.77 -14.23 17.55
CA SER A 223 14.58 -15.51 16.87
C SER A 223 14.10 -15.27 15.43
N ILE A 224 14.75 -15.95 14.48
CA ILE A 224 14.29 -15.99 13.09
C ILE A 224 13.15 -17.00 12.94
N VAL A 225 13.02 -17.97 13.83
CA VAL A 225 11.93 -18.94 13.83
C VAL A 225 10.78 -18.36 14.65
N PRO A 226 9.61 -18.08 14.05
CA PRO A 226 8.46 -17.61 14.80
C PRO A 226 8.07 -18.64 15.87
N ALA A 227 7.77 -18.16 17.09
CA ALA A 227 7.28 -19.00 18.17
C ALA A 227 5.86 -19.53 17.88
N ASP A 228 5.49 -20.63 18.54
CA ASP A 228 4.10 -21.12 18.64
C ASP A 228 3.38 -21.41 17.30
N LEU A 229 4.13 -21.79 16.25
CA LEU A 229 3.55 -22.18 14.97
C LEU A 229 3.02 -23.62 15.01
N ASN A 230 1.71 -23.77 15.26
CA ASN A 230 1.00 -25.06 15.26
C ASN A 230 1.21 -25.91 13.99
N PHE A 231 1.47 -25.27 12.85
CA PHE A 231 1.65 -25.94 11.54
C PHE A 231 3.04 -25.73 10.93
N GLY A 232 3.99 -25.20 11.70
CA GLY A 232 5.37 -24.99 11.28
C GLY A 232 5.62 -23.78 10.36
N VAL A 233 6.91 -23.44 10.21
CA VAL A 233 7.38 -22.26 9.46
C VAL A 233 7.03 -22.34 7.98
N SER A 234 7.05 -23.54 7.38
CA SER A 234 6.76 -23.71 5.96
C SER A 234 5.34 -23.30 5.60
N LEU A 235 4.34 -23.74 6.38
CA LEU A 235 2.95 -23.36 6.14
C LEU A 235 2.72 -21.87 6.44
N TRP A 236 3.40 -21.33 7.44
CA TRP A 236 3.39 -19.90 7.75
C TRP A 236 3.88 -19.06 6.56
N VAL A 237 5.08 -19.38 6.02
CA VAL A 237 5.63 -18.69 4.85
C VAL A 237 4.72 -18.87 3.63
N PHE A 238 4.18 -20.08 3.44
CA PHE A 238 3.24 -20.34 2.34
C PHE A 238 1.96 -19.50 2.46
N ALA A 239 1.44 -19.29 3.67
CA ALA A 239 0.29 -18.41 3.88
C ALA A 239 0.57 -16.97 3.47
N PHE A 240 1.76 -16.42 3.78
CA PHE A 240 2.15 -15.09 3.33
C PHE A 240 2.48 -15.02 1.84
N PHE A 241 2.99 -16.10 1.26
CA PHE A 241 3.07 -16.25 -0.21
C PHE A 241 1.70 -16.14 -0.86
N LEU A 242 0.70 -16.87 -0.37
CA LEU A 242 -0.67 -16.75 -0.85
C LEU A 242 -1.23 -15.35 -0.59
N GLY A 243 -0.90 -14.73 0.54
CA GLY A 243 -1.25 -13.34 0.85
C GLY A 243 -0.72 -12.37 -0.22
N GLY A 244 0.57 -12.45 -0.56
CA GLY A 244 1.18 -11.67 -1.63
C GLY A 244 0.56 -11.95 -3.01
N LEU A 245 0.33 -13.21 -3.33
CA LEU A 245 -0.29 -13.63 -4.59
C LEU A 245 -1.74 -13.11 -4.71
N SER A 246 -2.48 -13.11 -3.61
CA SER A 246 -3.90 -12.70 -3.54
C SER A 246 -4.12 -11.20 -3.76
N VAL A 247 -3.06 -10.37 -3.73
CA VAL A 247 -3.14 -8.95 -4.08
C VAL A 247 -3.62 -8.77 -5.53
N ALA A 248 -3.35 -9.74 -6.41
CA ALA A 248 -3.91 -9.76 -7.76
C ALA A 248 -5.44 -9.97 -7.81
N GLY A 249 -6.06 -10.29 -6.67
CA GLY A 249 -7.51 -10.32 -6.49
C GLY A 249 -8.09 -9.00 -5.96
N GLN A 250 -7.26 -7.99 -5.65
CA GLN A 250 -7.70 -6.72 -5.09
C GLN A 250 -8.03 -5.71 -6.21
N PRO A 251 -9.31 -5.32 -6.40
CA PRO A 251 -9.70 -4.44 -7.51
C PRO A 251 -8.96 -3.10 -7.52
N GLN A 252 -8.66 -2.54 -6.34
CA GLN A 252 -7.95 -1.28 -6.19
C GLN A 252 -6.50 -1.36 -6.70
N VAL A 253 -5.81 -2.49 -6.57
CA VAL A 253 -4.45 -2.65 -7.13
C VAL A 253 -4.53 -3.01 -8.61
N VAL A 254 -5.40 -3.95 -8.96
CA VAL A 254 -5.55 -4.46 -10.33
C VAL A 254 -5.92 -3.37 -11.34
N THR A 255 -6.77 -2.43 -10.96
CA THR A 255 -7.16 -1.32 -11.85
C THR A 255 -5.97 -0.52 -12.36
N ARG A 256 -4.87 -0.39 -11.59
CA ARG A 256 -3.63 0.25 -12.05
C ARG A 256 -2.97 -0.55 -13.16
N VAL A 257 -2.92 -1.87 -13.03
CA VAL A 257 -2.39 -2.77 -14.06
C VAL A 257 -3.24 -2.73 -15.33
N MET A 258 -4.57 -2.60 -15.19
CA MET A 258 -5.49 -2.44 -16.33
C MET A 258 -5.30 -1.10 -17.08
N THR A 259 -4.58 -0.13 -16.51
CA THR A 259 -4.23 1.12 -17.21
C THR A 259 -3.04 0.98 -18.17
N LEU A 260 -2.42 -0.20 -18.23
CA LEU A 260 -1.27 -0.50 -19.10
C LEU A 260 -1.74 -1.14 -20.41
N GLY A 261 -1.36 -0.52 -21.53
CA GLY A 261 -1.77 -0.94 -22.87
C GLY A 261 -1.09 -2.23 -23.35
N THR A 262 0.18 -2.44 -22.98
CA THR A 262 0.99 -3.54 -23.52
C THR A 262 1.66 -4.40 -22.44
N ASP A 263 2.09 -5.62 -22.82
CA ASP A 263 2.89 -6.48 -21.92
C ASP A 263 4.28 -5.88 -21.63
N GLU A 264 4.82 -5.06 -22.55
CA GLU A 264 6.08 -4.33 -22.34
C GLU A 264 5.91 -3.26 -21.25
N ASP A 265 4.83 -2.50 -21.30
CA ASP A 265 4.46 -1.54 -20.25
C ASP A 265 4.32 -2.25 -18.90
N ARG A 266 3.65 -3.40 -18.88
CA ARG A 266 3.51 -4.22 -17.66
C ARG A 266 4.86 -4.69 -17.11
N LYS A 267 5.78 -5.15 -17.96
CA LYS A 267 7.14 -5.56 -17.53
C LYS A 267 7.92 -4.37 -16.97
N THR A 268 7.82 -3.20 -17.61
CA THR A 268 8.45 -1.97 -17.11
C THR A 268 7.84 -1.58 -15.76
N ALA A 269 6.52 -1.63 -15.62
CA ALA A 269 5.83 -1.37 -14.37
C ALA A 269 6.26 -2.34 -13.25
N MET A 270 6.44 -3.63 -13.57
CA MET A 270 6.95 -4.63 -12.62
C MET A 270 8.33 -4.24 -12.06
N ILE A 271 9.24 -3.76 -12.92
CA ILE A 271 10.57 -3.32 -12.48
C ILE A 271 10.46 -2.14 -11.52
N TRP A 272 9.69 -1.11 -11.86
CA TRP A 272 9.45 0.05 -11.00
C TRP A 272 8.81 -0.33 -9.67
N PHE A 273 7.85 -1.26 -9.70
CA PHE A 273 7.17 -1.75 -8.50
C PHE A 273 8.16 -2.35 -7.50
N PHE A 274 9.03 -3.27 -7.95
CA PHE A 274 9.99 -3.92 -7.05
C PHE A 274 11.20 -3.04 -6.70
N ALA A 275 11.60 -2.13 -7.59
CA ALA A 275 12.63 -1.14 -7.31
C ALA A 275 12.21 -0.20 -6.17
N TRP A 276 10.91 0.12 -6.08
CA TRP A 276 10.36 0.91 -4.97
C TRP A 276 10.04 0.05 -3.74
N GLN A 277 9.39 -1.11 -3.91
CA GLN A 277 8.94 -1.94 -2.79
C GLN A 277 10.09 -2.43 -1.91
N THR A 278 11.17 -2.90 -2.54
CA THR A 278 12.26 -3.56 -1.83
C THR A 278 12.92 -2.65 -0.79
N PRO A 279 13.41 -1.44 -1.15
CA PRO A 279 13.97 -0.53 -0.15
C PRO A 279 12.92 -0.08 0.86
N PHE A 280 11.68 0.18 0.43
CA PHE A 280 10.62 0.61 1.35
C PHE A 280 10.31 -0.44 2.43
N LEU A 281 10.18 -1.71 2.06
CA LEU A 281 9.98 -2.82 2.99
C LEU A 281 11.12 -2.91 4.01
N LEU A 282 12.37 -2.79 3.57
CA LEU A 282 13.53 -2.83 4.46
C LEU A 282 13.51 -1.68 5.46
N LEU A 283 13.18 -0.46 5.02
CA LEU A 283 13.04 0.71 5.90
C LEU A 283 11.96 0.45 6.96
N MET A 284 10.80 -0.07 6.56
CA MET A 284 9.70 -0.34 7.48
C MET A 284 10.04 -1.41 8.53
N VAL A 285 10.75 -2.48 8.12
CA VAL A 285 11.24 -3.50 9.06
C VAL A 285 12.18 -2.86 10.08
N ILE A 286 13.15 -2.06 9.62
CA ILE A 286 14.12 -1.42 10.53
C ILE A 286 13.41 -0.46 11.49
N ILE A 287 12.49 0.38 10.99
CA ILE A 287 11.72 1.30 11.83
C ILE A 287 10.89 0.54 12.87
N GLY A 288 10.22 -0.55 12.49
CA GLY A 288 9.42 -1.35 13.42
C GLY A 288 10.26 -2.01 14.52
N LEU A 289 11.42 -2.55 14.15
CA LEU A 289 12.37 -3.13 15.12
C LEU A 289 12.93 -2.05 16.06
N ALA A 290 13.31 -0.90 15.52
CA ALA A 290 13.83 0.21 16.32
C ALA A 290 12.76 0.75 17.27
N SER A 291 11.52 0.85 16.81
CA SER A 291 10.38 1.23 17.63
C SER A 291 10.19 0.28 18.82
N ARG A 292 10.41 -1.03 18.63
CA ARG A 292 10.36 -2.00 19.74
C ARG A 292 11.48 -1.84 20.74
N VAL A 293 12.65 -1.36 20.33
CA VAL A 293 13.74 -1.06 21.28
C VAL A 293 13.42 0.20 22.09
N VAL A 294 12.87 1.23 21.44
CA VAL A 294 12.56 2.52 22.07
C VAL A 294 11.33 2.43 22.99
N PHE A 295 10.29 1.72 22.57
CA PHE A 295 9.03 1.60 23.31
C PHE A 295 8.85 0.18 23.85
N SER A 296 8.46 0.06 25.12
CA SER A 296 8.27 -1.24 25.75
C SER A 296 6.93 -1.87 25.35
N GLY A 297 6.75 -3.17 25.61
CA GLY A 297 5.47 -3.83 25.37
C GLY A 297 4.28 -3.22 26.13
N ALA A 298 4.52 -2.50 27.23
CA ALA A 298 3.48 -1.79 27.98
C ALA A 298 2.96 -0.53 27.27
N ASP A 299 3.75 0.01 26.33
CA ASP A 299 3.43 1.21 25.56
C ASP A 299 2.70 0.87 24.25
N PHE A 300 2.44 -0.41 23.99
CA PHE A 300 1.79 -0.86 22.76
C PHE A 300 0.28 -0.57 22.81
N ASP A 301 -0.17 0.28 21.89
CA ASP A 301 -1.59 0.51 21.61
C ASP A 301 -2.04 -0.42 20.47
N PRO A 302 -2.82 -1.48 20.76
CA PRO A 302 -3.18 -2.52 19.79
C PRO A 302 -4.10 -2.07 18.65
#